data_AF-A0A845FK49-F1
#
_entry.id   AF-A0A845FK49-F1
#
_cell.length_a   1.000
_cell.length_b   1.000
_cell.length_c   1.000
_cell.angle_alpha   90.00
_cell.angle_beta   90.00
_cell.angle_gamma   90.00
#
_symmetry.space_group_name_H-M   'P 1'
#
loop_
_entity.id
_entity.type
_entity.pdbx_description
1 polymer ?
#
loop_
_entity_poly.entity_id
_entity_poly.type
_entity_poly.pdbx_seq_one_letter_code
_entity_poly.pdbx_strand_id
1 'polypeptide(L)'
;MEWLADLVSGFLRLSALLLIFALGTAILYTAYLYWVDVHQTKHAIRRNYPVIGRFRYIFEHLGEFFRQYFFAMDREELPFNRAQRSWVYRAAKNLDSTVAFGSTRSLNQAGEVIFLNGLFPVMEEDALPPATITFGEGYARQPFSTNTIFNISGMSFGALSVPAIKALSKGARKAGIWLNTGEGALSPFHLEGGCDLIFQLGTAKYGVRKDDATLDEEKLKTVAAHDQVRMFEIKLSQGAKPGKGGILPAAKVTNLIASTRGIPEGQASNSPNGHVDIRNIDELLDMVQRVRNITGKPTGFKVVVGNSQWLDEICQIIQRRGLEYAPDFITVDSADGGTGAAPQALMDFVGLPLKRSLPLVVDKLTEYGLRERIRVIASGKLINPSDVASALCVGADMAVSARGFMFALGCIQALQCNKNTCPTGITTHNPELQKGLDPTNKSNRVAHYVKNMVHEVEVIAHSCGVSEPRQLRRRHAHVIDGNGIPKPMLELYPEVTNRARAAQALAETEEATTDN
;
A
#
# COMPACT_ATOMS: atom_id res chain seq x y z
N MET A 1 -24.95 64.26 -30.62
CA MET A 1 -23.65 63.57 -30.72
C MET A 1 -22.62 64.09 -29.71
N GLU A 2 -22.61 65.40 -29.42
CA GLU A 2 -21.68 66.01 -28.45
C GLU A 2 -21.82 65.48 -27.02
N TRP A 3 -23.04 65.32 -26.49
CA TRP A 3 -23.25 64.74 -25.15
C TRP A 3 -22.64 63.34 -24.99
N LEU A 4 -22.64 62.53 -26.06
CA LEU A 4 -22.03 61.21 -26.05
C LEU A 4 -20.50 61.31 -26.01
N ALA A 5 -19.92 62.25 -26.77
CA ALA A 5 -18.49 62.52 -26.78
C ALA A 5 -18.00 63.06 -25.43
N ASP A 6 -18.77 63.93 -24.78
CA ASP A 6 -18.46 64.46 -23.44
C ASP A 6 -18.52 63.36 -22.38
N LEU A 7 -19.53 62.48 -22.45
CA LEU A 7 -19.66 61.34 -21.54
C LEU A 7 -18.52 60.34 -21.71
N VAL A 8 -18.13 60.02 -22.96
CA VAL A 8 -16.98 59.17 -23.26
C VAL A 8 -15.68 59.82 -22.78
N SER A 9 -15.48 61.11 -23.00
CA SER A 9 -14.27 61.82 -22.56
C SER A 9 -14.16 61.90 -21.03
N GLY A 10 -15.29 62.12 -20.34
CA GLY A 10 -15.38 62.11 -18.88
C GLY A 10 -15.07 60.73 -18.29
N PHE A 11 -15.61 59.67 -18.89
CA PHE A 11 -15.32 58.29 -18.51
C PHE A 11 -13.84 57.94 -18.72
N LEU A 12 -13.26 58.32 -19.86
CA LEU A 12 -11.84 58.09 -20.14
C LEU A 12 -10.94 58.83 -19.15
N ARG A 13 -11.22 60.10 -18.83
CA ARG A 13 -10.47 60.86 -17.81
C ARG A 13 -10.58 60.23 -16.43
N LEU A 14 -11.78 59.85 -16.01
CA LEU A 14 -11.99 59.21 -14.71
C LEU A 14 -11.26 57.86 -14.63
N SER A 15 -11.34 57.05 -15.69
CA SER A 15 -10.65 55.75 -15.77
C SER A 15 -9.12 55.91 -15.73
N ALA A 16 -8.57 56.91 -16.43
CA ALA A 16 -7.15 57.23 -16.40
C ALA A 16 -6.69 57.70 -15.01
N LEU A 17 -7.47 58.56 -14.33
CA LEU A 17 -7.18 59.00 -12.97
C LEU A 17 -7.23 57.83 -11.97
N LEU A 18 -8.23 56.94 -12.09
CA LEU A 18 -8.32 55.74 -11.27
C LEU A 18 -7.14 54.79 -11.50
N LEU A 19 -6.68 54.64 -12.75
CA LEU A 19 -5.52 53.82 -13.08
C LEU A 19 -4.23 54.41 -12.49
N ILE A 20 -4.01 55.72 -12.63
CA ILE A 20 -2.85 56.41 -12.04
C ILE A 20 -2.86 56.29 -10.52
N PHE A 21 -4.02 56.47 -9.89
CA PHE A 21 -4.18 56.31 -8.45
C PHE A 21 -3.91 54.86 -8.01
N ALA A 22 -4.41 53.87 -8.75
CA ALA A 22 -4.16 52.45 -8.47
C ALA A 22 -2.66 52.10 -8.62
N LEU A 23 -2.00 52.61 -9.66
CA LEU A 23 -0.55 52.41 -9.85
C LEU A 23 0.26 53.09 -8.74
N GLY A 24 -0.09 54.33 -8.38
CA GLY A 24 0.55 55.06 -7.29
C GLY A 24 0.42 54.35 -5.95
N THR A 25 -0.77 53.87 -5.61
CA THR A 25 -1.00 53.09 -4.39
C THR A 25 -0.26 51.75 -4.39
N ALA A 26 -0.20 51.05 -5.54
CA ALA A 26 0.58 49.81 -5.67
C ALA A 26 2.09 50.03 -5.50
N ILE A 27 2.64 51.12 -6.04
CA ILE A 27 4.06 51.48 -5.88
C ILE A 27 4.36 51.78 -4.41
N LEU A 28 3.54 52.62 -3.76
CA LEU A 28 3.71 52.96 -2.34
C LEU A 28 3.59 51.72 -1.45
N TYR A 29 2.62 50.85 -1.72
CA TYR A 29 2.47 49.59 -1.00
C TYR A 29 3.68 48.67 -1.18
N THR A 30 4.22 48.56 -2.40
CA THR A 30 5.43 47.77 -2.68
C THR A 30 6.65 48.32 -1.97
N ALA A 31 6.83 49.65 -1.96
CA ALA A 31 7.90 50.31 -1.22
C ALA A 31 7.77 50.10 0.30
N TYR A 32 6.55 50.16 0.83
CA TYR A 32 6.26 49.81 2.22
C TYR A 32 6.62 48.35 2.53
N LEU A 33 6.19 47.40 1.69
CA LEU A 33 6.53 45.98 1.85
C LEU A 33 8.04 45.73 1.80
N TYR A 34 8.73 46.40 0.88
CA TYR A 34 10.19 46.35 0.76
C TYR A 34 10.86 46.82 2.05
N TRP A 35 10.45 47.98 2.57
CA TRP A 35 10.99 48.54 3.81
C TRP A 35 10.77 47.59 5.00
N VAL A 36 9.55 47.06 5.15
CA VAL A 36 9.22 46.06 6.20
C VAL A 36 10.09 44.80 6.07
N ASP A 37 10.31 44.31 4.85
CA ASP A 37 11.01 43.06 4.59
C ASP A 37 12.53 43.15 4.84
N VAL A 38 13.16 44.30 4.54
CA VAL A 38 14.58 44.57 4.80
C VAL A 38 14.87 44.73 6.30
N HIS A 39 13.95 45.36 7.05
CA HIS A 39 14.17 45.70 8.46
C HIS A 39 13.73 44.61 9.44
N GLN A 40 12.93 43.64 9.01
CA GLN A 40 12.58 42.50 9.86
C GLN A 40 13.74 41.50 9.98
N THR A 41 13.90 40.90 11.17
CA THR A 41 14.99 39.96 11.48
C THR A 41 14.54 38.50 11.57
N LYS A 42 13.23 38.23 11.37
CA LYS A 42 12.62 36.90 11.61
C LYS A 42 12.72 35.94 10.42
N HIS A 43 12.74 36.43 9.18
CA HIS A 43 12.72 35.62 7.97
C HIS A 43 13.89 35.98 7.05
N ALA A 44 14.91 35.11 6.99
CA ALA A 44 16.12 35.34 6.20
C ALA A 44 15.83 35.56 4.70
N ILE A 45 14.88 34.80 4.12
CA ILE A 45 14.55 34.88 2.69
C ILE A 45 13.87 36.21 2.34
N ARG A 46 12.92 36.66 3.17
CA ARG A 46 12.26 37.97 2.97
C ARG A 46 13.24 39.13 3.13
N ARG A 47 14.25 38.96 3.99
CA ARG A 47 15.30 39.97 4.19
C ARG A 47 16.29 40.03 3.03
N ASN A 48 16.70 38.87 2.51
CA ASN A 48 17.65 38.78 1.40
C ASN A 48 17.00 39.08 0.04
N TYR A 49 15.69 38.80 -0.10
CA TYR A 49 14.90 39.06 -1.30
C TYR A 49 13.58 39.75 -0.93
N PRO A 50 13.60 41.06 -0.61
CA PRO A 50 12.41 41.82 -0.20
C PRO A 50 11.32 41.80 -1.26
N VAL A 51 10.04 41.79 -0.84
CA VAL A 51 8.87 41.67 -1.72
C VAL A 51 8.75 40.30 -2.41
N ILE A 52 9.78 39.87 -3.15
CA ILE A 52 9.82 38.60 -3.90
C ILE A 52 9.71 37.39 -2.96
N GLY A 53 10.42 37.42 -1.83
CA GLY A 53 10.42 36.33 -0.85
C GLY A 53 9.03 36.03 -0.24
N ARG A 54 8.05 36.93 -0.38
CA ARG A 54 6.66 36.70 0.05
C ARG A 54 5.90 35.76 -0.88
N PHE A 55 6.26 35.72 -2.16
CA PHE A 55 5.67 34.80 -3.13
C PHE A 55 6.16 33.36 -2.95
N ARG A 56 7.23 33.12 -2.16
CA ARG A 56 7.73 31.78 -1.87
C ARG A 56 6.61 30.83 -1.45
N TYR A 57 5.76 31.23 -0.50
CA TYR A 57 4.69 30.36 -0.01
C TYR A 57 3.59 30.14 -1.05
N ILE A 58 3.33 31.13 -1.91
CA ILE A 58 2.39 30.99 -3.03
C ILE A 58 2.95 29.99 -4.05
N PHE A 59 4.22 30.13 -4.44
CA PHE A 59 4.86 29.20 -5.38
C PHE A 59 5.14 27.82 -4.79
N GLU A 60 5.42 27.70 -3.49
CA GLU A 60 5.49 26.41 -2.80
C GLU A 60 4.12 25.72 -2.84
N HIS A 61 3.05 26.44 -2.53
CA HIS A 61 1.69 25.91 -2.57
C HIS A 61 1.26 25.53 -4.00
N LEU A 62 1.44 26.43 -4.97
CA LEU A 62 1.19 26.14 -6.39
C LEU A 62 2.07 24.99 -6.90
N GLY A 63 3.33 24.95 -6.46
CA GLY A 63 4.29 23.90 -6.77
C GLY A 63 3.84 22.52 -6.31
N GLU A 64 3.14 22.40 -5.18
CA GLU A 64 2.54 21.12 -4.74
C GLU A 64 1.53 20.57 -5.76
N PHE A 65 0.77 21.43 -6.45
CA PHE A 65 -0.20 21.03 -7.49
C PHE A 65 0.45 20.84 -8.85
N PHE A 66 1.40 21.71 -9.21
CA PHE A 66 2.08 21.66 -10.49
C PHE A 66 3.19 20.61 -10.55
N ARG A 67 3.58 20.01 -9.42
CA ARG A 67 4.62 18.98 -9.37
C ARG A 67 4.39 17.87 -10.39
N GLN A 68 3.14 17.46 -10.59
CA GLN A 68 2.77 16.43 -11.57
C GLN A 68 2.98 16.83 -13.04
N TYR A 69 3.11 18.13 -13.34
CA TYR A 69 3.21 18.70 -14.70
C TYR A 69 4.61 19.23 -15.03
N PHE A 70 5.41 19.62 -14.03
CA PHE A 70 6.71 20.28 -14.23
C PHE A 70 7.94 19.38 -14.01
N PHE A 71 7.79 18.05 -13.89
CA PHE A 71 8.94 17.16 -14.01
C PHE A 71 9.40 17.10 -15.47
N ALA A 72 10.71 17.18 -15.69
CA ALA A 72 11.30 17.15 -17.03
C ALA A 72 11.07 15.81 -17.75
N MET A 73 11.02 14.68 -17.01
CA MET A 73 10.79 13.35 -17.58
C MET A 73 9.88 12.43 -16.72
N ASP A 74 9.09 11.58 -17.39
CA ASP A 74 8.05 10.72 -16.77
C ASP A 74 8.57 9.67 -15.77
N ARG A 75 9.89 9.40 -15.73
CA ARG A 75 10.53 8.35 -14.94
C ARG A 75 11.29 8.85 -13.71
N GLU A 76 11.40 10.16 -13.50
CA GLU A 76 12.22 10.76 -12.42
C GLU A 76 11.46 11.02 -11.12
N GLU A 77 10.13 11.08 -11.18
CA GLU A 77 9.31 11.41 -10.01
C GLU A 77 9.33 10.29 -8.94
N LEU A 78 9.50 10.69 -7.68
CA LEU A 78 9.42 9.83 -6.50
C LEU A 78 8.29 10.30 -5.57
N PRO A 79 7.67 9.41 -4.76
CA PRO A 79 8.01 8.00 -4.56
C PRO A 79 7.47 7.03 -5.63
N PHE A 80 6.61 7.50 -6.53
CA PHE A 80 6.15 6.78 -7.72
C PHE A 80 6.25 7.69 -8.93
N ASN A 81 6.78 7.17 -10.03
CA ASN A 81 6.96 7.96 -11.25
C ASN A 81 5.67 8.09 -12.05
N ARG A 82 5.64 9.05 -12.98
CA ARG A 82 4.45 9.35 -13.78
C ARG A 82 4.04 8.17 -14.66
N ALA A 83 4.99 7.40 -15.21
CA ALA A 83 4.66 6.22 -16.00
C ALA A 83 3.92 5.15 -15.18
N GLN A 84 4.40 4.85 -13.96
CA GLN A 84 3.74 3.92 -13.04
C GLN A 84 2.32 4.38 -12.70
N ARG A 85 2.17 5.65 -12.29
CA ARG A 85 0.86 6.22 -11.93
C ARG A 85 -0.09 6.27 -13.13
N SER A 86 0.42 6.63 -14.31
CA SER A 86 -0.37 6.73 -15.54
C SER A 86 -0.93 5.38 -15.95
N TRP A 87 -0.16 4.29 -15.82
CA TRP A 87 -0.67 2.95 -16.05
C TRP A 87 -1.85 2.64 -15.11
N VAL A 88 -1.70 2.90 -13.80
CA VAL A 88 -2.81 2.71 -12.84
C VAL A 88 -4.03 3.55 -13.20
N TYR A 89 -3.84 4.81 -13.59
CA TYR A 89 -4.94 5.69 -13.99
C TYR A 89 -5.67 5.20 -15.24
N ARG A 90 -4.95 4.69 -16.25
CA ARG A 90 -5.53 4.12 -17.47
C ARG A 90 -6.28 2.83 -17.17
N ALA A 91 -5.64 1.90 -16.46
CA ALA A 91 -6.24 0.65 -16.02
C ALA A 91 -7.52 0.88 -15.20
N ALA A 92 -7.50 1.84 -14.26
CA ALA A 92 -8.67 2.19 -13.46
C ALA A 92 -9.77 2.86 -14.29
N LYS A 93 -9.43 3.64 -15.33
CA LYS A 93 -10.42 4.23 -16.25
C LYS A 93 -10.91 3.23 -17.33
N ASN A 94 -10.42 1.99 -17.30
CA ASN A 94 -10.66 0.98 -18.34
C ASN A 94 -10.33 1.49 -19.74
N LEU A 95 -9.21 2.21 -19.84
CA LEU A 95 -8.62 2.61 -21.10
C LEU A 95 -7.59 1.57 -21.50
N ASP A 96 -7.46 1.34 -22.80
CA ASP A 96 -6.44 0.46 -23.38
C ASP A 96 -5.04 0.79 -22.84
N SER A 97 -4.27 -0.23 -22.48
CA SER A 97 -2.89 -0.11 -22.00
C SER A 97 -1.86 -0.17 -23.12
N THR A 98 -2.27 -0.45 -24.36
CA THR A 98 -1.41 -0.47 -25.54
C THR A 98 -0.74 0.89 -25.75
N VAL A 99 0.59 0.87 -25.90
CA VAL A 99 1.43 2.05 -26.14
C VAL A 99 2.28 1.83 -27.39
N ALA A 100 2.43 2.87 -28.20
CA ALA A 100 3.24 2.85 -29.42
C ALA A 100 4.74 3.12 -29.14
N PHE A 101 5.57 2.92 -30.15
CA PHE A 101 7.02 3.20 -30.20
C PHE A 101 7.92 2.09 -29.59
N GLY A 102 8.14 2.10 -28.29
CA GLY A 102 9.07 1.19 -27.63
C GLY A 102 9.26 1.53 -26.14
N SER A 103 9.99 0.69 -25.41
CA SER A 103 10.18 0.89 -23.96
C SER A 103 10.96 2.18 -23.67
N THR A 104 10.38 3.05 -22.83
CA THR A 104 11.08 4.19 -22.21
C THR A 104 11.76 3.83 -20.89
N ARG A 105 11.60 2.58 -20.41
CA ARG A 105 12.25 2.08 -19.19
C ARG A 105 13.65 1.59 -19.54
N SER A 106 14.65 2.01 -18.77
CA SER A 106 15.99 1.44 -18.85
C SER A 106 15.93 -0.04 -18.44
N LEU A 107 16.42 -0.92 -19.32
CA LEU A 107 16.46 -2.37 -19.07
C LEU A 107 17.73 -2.81 -18.34
N ASN A 108 18.69 -1.92 -18.14
CA ASN A 108 19.99 -2.21 -17.54
C ASN A 108 20.12 -1.61 -16.12
N GLN A 109 18.99 -1.25 -15.49
CA GLN A 109 19.00 -0.70 -14.15
C GLN A 109 19.15 -1.81 -13.10
N ALA A 110 20.21 -1.73 -12.29
CA ALA A 110 20.48 -2.71 -11.24
C ALA A 110 19.29 -2.93 -10.30
N GLY A 111 19.02 -4.20 -9.98
CA GLY A 111 17.94 -4.64 -9.10
C GLY A 111 16.56 -4.68 -9.77
N GLU A 112 16.43 -4.30 -11.04
CA GLU A 112 15.20 -4.46 -11.78
C GLU A 112 15.00 -5.90 -12.26
N VAL A 113 13.73 -6.31 -12.34
CA VAL A 113 13.35 -7.63 -12.83
C VAL A 113 13.03 -7.55 -14.33
N ILE A 114 13.49 -8.56 -15.06
CA ILE A 114 13.12 -8.85 -16.44
C ILE A 114 12.54 -10.26 -16.48
N PHE A 115 11.41 -10.42 -17.15
CA PHE A 115 10.78 -11.72 -17.36
C PHE A 115 11.33 -12.35 -18.63
N LEU A 116 11.53 -13.67 -18.60
CA LEU A 116 12.04 -14.43 -19.72
C LEU A 116 10.85 -15.01 -20.50
N ASN A 117 10.71 -14.65 -21.77
CA ASN A 117 9.68 -15.24 -22.60
C ASN A 117 10.01 -16.70 -22.93
N GLY A 118 8.96 -17.52 -23.02
CA GLY A 118 9.04 -18.83 -23.66
C GLY A 118 9.21 -18.70 -25.17
N LEU A 119 9.71 -19.77 -25.81
CA LEU A 119 9.71 -19.87 -27.28
C LEU A 119 8.29 -20.00 -27.83
N PHE A 120 7.42 -20.68 -27.07
CA PHE A 120 6.01 -20.88 -27.38
C PHE A 120 5.19 -20.27 -26.24
N PRO A 121 4.56 -19.10 -26.43
CA PRO A 121 3.68 -18.53 -25.43
C PRO A 121 2.41 -19.38 -25.28
N VAL A 122 1.79 -19.32 -24.11
CA VAL A 122 0.51 -20.01 -23.87
C VAL A 122 -0.60 -19.32 -24.69
N MET A 123 -1.38 -20.12 -25.42
CA MET A 123 -2.51 -19.64 -26.21
C MET A 123 -3.72 -19.36 -25.30
N GLU A 124 -4.62 -18.49 -25.74
CA GLU A 124 -5.82 -18.13 -24.95
C GLU A 124 -6.70 -19.35 -24.62
N GLU A 125 -6.75 -20.34 -25.52
CA GLU A 125 -7.47 -21.61 -25.31
C GLU A 125 -6.85 -22.53 -24.24
N ASP A 126 -5.54 -22.37 -23.98
CA ASP A 126 -4.79 -23.13 -22.97
C ASP A 126 -4.64 -22.35 -21.65
N ALA A 127 -5.08 -21.10 -21.61
CA ALA A 127 -4.99 -20.25 -20.42
C ALA A 127 -5.94 -20.76 -19.33
N LEU A 128 -5.40 -20.92 -18.11
CA LEU A 128 -6.18 -21.35 -16.96
C LEU A 128 -6.46 -20.18 -16.03
N PRO A 129 -7.63 -20.15 -15.36
CA PRO A 129 -7.87 -19.19 -14.31
C PRO A 129 -6.89 -19.45 -13.14
N PRO A 130 -6.52 -18.42 -12.37
CA PRO A 130 -5.63 -18.60 -11.24
C PRO A 130 -6.14 -19.66 -10.25
N ALA A 131 -5.24 -20.55 -9.80
CA ALA A 131 -5.63 -21.67 -8.94
C ALA A 131 -6.21 -21.22 -7.58
N THR A 132 -7.24 -21.90 -7.07
CA THR A 132 -7.80 -21.59 -5.75
C THR A 132 -6.82 -21.96 -4.65
N ILE A 133 -6.65 -21.07 -3.67
CA ILE A 133 -5.93 -21.36 -2.43
C ILE A 133 -6.86 -21.23 -1.22
N THR A 134 -6.56 -22.01 -0.19
CA THR A 134 -7.30 -22.00 1.07
C THR A 134 -6.43 -21.51 2.21
N PHE A 135 -6.95 -20.58 3.00
CA PHE A 135 -6.40 -20.12 4.27
C PHE A 135 -7.05 -20.90 5.42
N GLY A 136 -6.23 -21.40 6.34
CA GLY A 136 -6.67 -22.09 7.55
C GLY A 136 -7.30 -23.47 7.31
N GLU A 137 -7.01 -24.12 6.19
CA GLU A 137 -7.49 -25.46 5.87
C GLU A 137 -7.13 -26.48 6.95
N GLY A 138 -8.12 -27.13 7.56
CA GLY A 138 -7.92 -28.07 8.66
C GLY A 138 -7.62 -27.45 10.03
N TYR A 139 -7.48 -26.12 10.14
CA TYR A 139 -7.12 -25.44 11.40
C TYR A 139 -8.11 -24.37 11.84
N ALA A 140 -8.74 -23.66 10.90
CA ALA A 140 -9.82 -22.73 11.18
C ALA A 140 -11.17 -23.46 11.06
N ARG A 141 -12.13 -23.13 11.93
CA ARG A 141 -13.50 -23.67 11.84
C ARG A 141 -14.22 -23.23 10.57
N GLN A 142 -13.86 -22.06 10.05
CA GLN A 142 -14.39 -21.47 8.82
C GLN A 142 -13.22 -21.07 7.91
N PRO A 143 -12.58 -22.02 7.22
CA PRO A 143 -11.49 -21.72 6.29
C PRO A 143 -11.97 -20.80 5.17
N PHE A 144 -11.05 -20.03 4.58
CA PHE A 144 -11.36 -19.07 3.52
C PHE A 144 -10.64 -19.44 2.22
N SER A 145 -11.40 -19.68 1.16
CA SER A 145 -10.87 -20.02 -0.16
C SER A 145 -11.03 -18.87 -1.14
N THR A 146 -10.02 -18.66 -1.98
CA THR A 146 -10.03 -17.60 -3.00
C THR A 146 -9.09 -17.94 -4.16
N ASN A 147 -9.44 -17.50 -5.36
CA ASN A 147 -8.56 -17.56 -6.53
C ASN A 147 -7.83 -16.23 -6.81
N THR A 148 -8.11 -15.16 -6.06
CA THR A 148 -7.58 -13.81 -6.33
C THR A 148 -6.06 -13.71 -6.15
N ILE A 149 -5.36 -13.07 -7.08
CA ILE A 149 -3.90 -12.83 -6.99
C ILE A 149 -3.52 -11.40 -6.56
N PHE A 150 -4.48 -10.48 -6.53
CA PHE A 150 -4.25 -9.07 -6.21
C PHE A 150 -5.41 -8.47 -5.41
N ASN A 151 -5.14 -7.98 -4.20
CA ASN A 151 -6.17 -7.52 -3.26
C ASN A 151 -5.84 -6.17 -2.59
N ILE A 152 -6.80 -5.58 -1.85
CA ILE A 152 -6.60 -4.28 -1.18
C ILE A 152 -5.95 -4.48 0.20
N SER A 153 -4.78 -3.87 0.39
CA SER A 153 -4.03 -3.86 1.66
C SER A 153 -4.65 -2.91 2.68
N GLY A 154 -4.33 -3.13 3.97
CA GLY A 154 -4.94 -2.43 5.10
C GLY A 154 -4.71 -0.92 5.07
N MET A 155 -5.81 -0.16 5.01
CA MET A 155 -5.82 1.31 5.10
C MET A 155 -6.93 1.76 6.05
N SER A 156 -6.55 2.34 7.19
CA SER A 156 -7.50 2.61 8.27
C SER A 156 -8.60 3.61 7.89
N PHE A 157 -9.84 3.31 8.32
CA PHE A 157 -10.88 4.33 8.43
C PHE A 157 -10.45 5.40 9.44
N GLY A 158 -10.47 6.66 9.01
CA GLY A 158 -9.80 7.77 9.69
C GLY A 158 -8.59 8.27 8.91
N ALA A 159 -7.70 7.40 8.42
CA ALA A 159 -6.73 7.82 7.42
C ALA A 159 -7.42 8.10 6.08
N LEU A 160 -8.34 7.20 5.70
CA LEU A 160 -9.23 7.34 4.55
C LEU A 160 -10.54 8.03 4.95
N SER A 161 -11.14 8.72 3.98
CA SER A 161 -12.45 9.34 4.06
C SER A 161 -13.58 8.31 3.94
N VAL A 162 -14.79 8.67 4.35
CA VAL A 162 -16.01 7.87 4.14
C VAL A 162 -16.21 7.51 2.66
N PRO A 163 -16.21 8.46 1.70
CA PRO A 163 -16.40 8.12 0.29
C PRO A 163 -15.30 7.20 -0.26
N ALA A 164 -14.06 7.30 0.24
CA ALA A 164 -12.99 6.40 -0.16
C ALA A 164 -13.26 4.96 0.30
N ILE A 165 -13.66 4.75 1.57
CA ILE A 165 -13.99 3.41 2.07
C ILE A 165 -15.19 2.83 1.30
N LYS A 166 -16.24 3.61 1.07
CA LYS A 166 -17.41 3.17 0.27
C LYS A 166 -17.02 2.77 -1.15
N ALA A 167 -16.13 3.55 -1.80
CA ALA A 167 -15.65 3.25 -3.14
C ALA A 167 -14.83 1.94 -3.17
N LEU A 168 -13.94 1.77 -2.20
CA LEU A 168 -13.09 0.58 -2.07
C LEU A 168 -13.92 -0.67 -1.78
N SER A 169 -14.85 -0.62 -0.83
CA SER A 169 -15.66 -1.79 -0.45
C SER A 169 -16.59 -2.22 -1.60
N LYS A 170 -17.28 -1.28 -2.24
CA LYS A 170 -18.13 -1.56 -3.42
C LYS A 170 -17.30 -2.03 -4.62
N GLY A 171 -16.13 -1.43 -4.84
CA GLY A 171 -15.23 -1.81 -5.92
C GLY A 171 -14.62 -3.20 -5.72
N ALA A 172 -14.24 -3.53 -4.49
CA ALA A 172 -13.75 -4.85 -4.10
C ALA A 172 -14.80 -5.93 -4.35
N ARG A 173 -16.06 -5.69 -3.97
CA ARG A 173 -17.17 -6.60 -4.24
C ARG A 173 -17.38 -6.84 -5.74
N LYS A 174 -17.33 -5.78 -6.55
CA LYS A 174 -17.45 -5.87 -8.02
C LYS A 174 -16.32 -6.70 -8.65
N ALA A 175 -15.11 -6.60 -8.10
CA ALA A 175 -13.95 -7.34 -8.58
C ALA A 175 -13.77 -8.73 -7.96
N GLY A 176 -14.60 -9.12 -6.98
CA GLY A 176 -14.47 -10.39 -6.28
C GLY A 176 -13.20 -10.48 -5.41
N ILE A 177 -12.67 -9.35 -4.94
CA ILE A 177 -11.48 -9.29 -4.07
C ILE A 177 -11.82 -8.83 -2.66
N TRP A 178 -10.91 -9.01 -1.71
CA TRP A 178 -11.10 -8.51 -0.36
C TRP A 178 -10.60 -7.07 -0.15
N LEU A 179 -11.11 -6.47 0.92
CA LEU A 179 -10.64 -5.22 1.51
C LEU A 179 -10.16 -5.44 2.95
N ASN A 180 -8.90 -5.13 3.22
CA ASN A 180 -8.41 -5.09 4.59
C ASN A 180 -8.75 -3.74 5.26
N THR A 181 -9.36 -3.78 6.45
CA THR A 181 -9.88 -2.59 7.16
C THR A 181 -8.79 -1.61 7.60
N GLY A 182 -7.54 -2.07 7.65
CA GLY A 182 -6.47 -1.38 8.35
C GLY A 182 -6.71 -1.31 9.86
N GLU A 183 -5.83 -0.59 10.56
CA GLU A 183 -5.84 -0.46 12.02
C GLU A 183 -7.00 0.38 12.58
N GLY A 184 -7.94 0.86 11.76
CA GLY A 184 -8.93 1.87 12.11
C GLY A 184 -10.23 1.37 12.72
N ALA A 185 -10.28 0.09 13.12
CA ALA A 185 -11.49 -0.69 13.38
C ALA A 185 -12.35 -0.95 12.12
N LEU A 186 -13.36 -1.80 12.30
CA LEU A 186 -14.38 -2.09 11.30
C LEU A 186 -15.44 -0.99 11.34
N SER A 187 -15.65 -0.31 10.21
CA SER A 187 -16.68 0.73 10.10
C SER A 187 -17.89 0.24 9.29
N PRO A 188 -19.08 0.83 9.49
CA PRO A 188 -20.28 0.49 8.70
C PRO A 188 -20.07 0.64 7.19
N PHE A 189 -19.19 1.55 6.76
CA PHE A 189 -18.90 1.80 5.34
C PHE A 189 -18.06 0.68 4.69
N HIS A 190 -17.32 -0.10 5.47
CA HIS A 190 -16.69 -1.31 4.97
C HIS A 190 -17.78 -2.36 4.66
N LEU A 191 -18.72 -2.55 5.59
CA LEU A 191 -19.82 -3.51 5.47
C LEU A 191 -20.76 -3.16 4.32
N GLU A 192 -21.07 -1.87 4.11
CA GLU A 192 -21.96 -1.37 3.05
C GLU A 192 -21.61 -1.90 1.64
N GLY A 193 -20.33 -2.17 1.36
CA GLY A 193 -19.90 -2.64 0.05
C GLY A 193 -20.16 -4.12 -0.24
N GLY A 194 -20.41 -4.94 0.79
CA GLY A 194 -20.68 -6.36 0.61
C GLY A 194 -19.47 -7.23 0.24
N CYS A 195 -18.24 -6.69 0.19
CA CYS A 195 -17.04 -7.47 -0.16
C CYS A 195 -16.56 -8.34 1.02
N ASP A 196 -15.67 -9.29 0.74
CA ASP A 196 -14.92 -9.95 1.79
C ASP A 196 -13.95 -8.96 2.46
N LEU A 197 -13.75 -9.13 3.77
CA LEU A 197 -13.01 -8.23 4.63
C LEU A 197 -11.94 -8.99 5.42
N ILE A 198 -10.78 -8.38 5.53
CA ILE A 198 -9.77 -8.76 6.52
C ILE A 198 -9.81 -7.73 7.63
N PHE A 199 -10.11 -8.17 8.85
CA PHE A 199 -10.04 -7.28 10.02
C PHE A 199 -8.60 -7.23 10.51
N GLN A 200 -7.98 -6.05 10.46
CA GLN A 200 -6.60 -5.87 10.90
C GLN A 200 -6.53 -5.34 12.34
N LEU A 201 -5.90 -6.13 13.22
CA LEU A 201 -5.63 -5.76 14.61
C LEU A 201 -4.32 -4.98 14.68
N GLY A 202 -4.42 -3.64 14.82
CA GLY A 202 -3.29 -2.78 15.16
C GLY A 202 -2.92 -2.86 16.64
N THR A 203 -1.80 -2.24 17.01
CA THR A 203 -1.26 -2.28 18.39
C THR A 203 -2.17 -1.65 19.45
N ALA A 204 -3.05 -0.73 19.05
CA ALA A 204 -4.08 -0.14 19.91
C ALA A 204 -5.40 -0.93 19.95
N LYS A 205 -5.52 -2.00 19.16
CA LYS A 205 -6.70 -2.90 19.09
C LYS A 205 -8.04 -2.17 18.90
N TYR A 206 -8.05 -1.07 18.15
CA TYR A 206 -9.26 -0.26 17.94
C TYR A 206 -10.46 -1.11 17.49
N GLY A 207 -11.63 -0.83 18.08
CA GLY A 207 -12.87 -1.59 17.86
C GLY A 207 -12.99 -2.89 18.69
N VAL A 208 -11.87 -3.46 19.15
CA VAL A 208 -11.85 -4.73 19.91
C VAL A 208 -10.94 -4.64 21.15
N ARG A 209 -10.86 -3.44 21.73
CA ARG A 209 -10.00 -3.12 22.85
C ARG A 209 -10.81 -3.02 24.17
N LYS A 210 -10.18 -3.46 25.27
CA LYS A 210 -10.56 -3.13 26.65
C LYS A 210 -9.95 -1.81 27.13
N ASP A 211 -10.42 -1.25 28.22
CA ASP A 211 -9.90 0.02 28.73
C ASP A 211 -8.39 -0.03 29.03
N ASP A 212 -7.87 -1.19 29.44
CA ASP A 212 -6.44 -1.48 29.69
C ASP A 212 -5.59 -1.69 28.42
N ALA A 213 -6.15 -1.52 27.23
CA ALA A 213 -5.51 -1.74 25.92
C ALA A 213 -5.23 -3.20 25.52
N THR A 214 -5.72 -4.16 26.30
CA THR A 214 -5.73 -5.58 25.91
C THR A 214 -6.91 -5.91 25.00
N LEU A 215 -6.88 -7.11 24.42
CA LEU A 215 -7.93 -7.62 23.53
C LEU A 215 -9.23 -7.89 24.30
N ASP A 216 -10.34 -7.35 23.79
CA ASP A 216 -11.69 -7.65 24.24
C ASP A 216 -12.28 -8.77 23.36
N GLU A 217 -12.44 -9.95 23.97
CA GLU A 217 -12.87 -11.15 23.25
C GLU A 217 -14.33 -11.08 22.79
N GLU A 218 -15.23 -10.43 23.55
CA GLU A 218 -16.64 -10.32 23.18
C GLU A 218 -16.83 -9.36 22.02
N LYS A 219 -16.07 -8.25 22.01
CA LYS A 219 -16.04 -7.36 20.84
C LYS A 219 -15.42 -8.06 19.63
N LEU A 220 -14.37 -8.87 19.82
CA LEU A 220 -13.78 -9.66 18.75
C LEU A 220 -14.78 -10.68 18.17
N LYS A 221 -15.55 -11.39 19.02
CA LYS A 221 -16.64 -12.27 18.58
C LYS A 221 -17.70 -11.51 17.79
N THR A 222 -18.07 -10.31 18.24
CA THR A 222 -19.03 -9.45 17.54
C THR A 222 -18.53 -9.08 16.14
N VAL A 223 -17.26 -8.69 16.00
CA VAL A 223 -16.65 -8.43 14.69
C VAL A 223 -16.62 -9.70 13.83
N ALA A 224 -16.29 -10.84 14.44
CA ALA A 224 -16.24 -12.13 13.75
C ALA A 224 -17.62 -12.68 13.36
N ALA A 225 -18.69 -12.27 14.02
CA ALA A 225 -20.05 -12.70 13.73
C ALA A 225 -20.57 -12.15 12.39
N HIS A 226 -19.95 -11.08 11.88
CA HIS A 226 -20.18 -10.70 10.49
C HIS A 226 -19.67 -11.83 9.58
N ASP A 227 -20.54 -12.33 8.69
CA ASP A 227 -20.15 -12.80 7.35
C ASP A 227 -19.35 -11.66 6.67
N GLN A 228 -18.88 -11.66 5.43
CA GLN A 228 -17.93 -10.62 4.97
C GLN A 228 -16.57 -10.61 5.71
N VAL A 229 -16.47 -10.55 7.04
CA VAL A 229 -15.18 -10.68 7.75
C VAL A 229 -14.70 -12.12 7.59
N ARG A 230 -13.71 -12.37 6.74
CA ARG A 230 -13.23 -13.72 6.41
C ARG A 230 -11.94 -14.09 7.11
N MET A 231 -11.09 -13.11 7.43
CA MET A 231 -9.79 -13.35 8.05
C MET A 231 -9.43 -12.25 9.04
N PHE A 232 -8.49 -12.57 9.93
CA PHE A 232 -7.93 -11.66 10.92
C PHE A 232 -6.42 -11.51 10.72
N GLU A 233 -5.94 -10.27 10.69
CA GLU A 233 -4.52 -9.98 10.51
C GLU A 233 -3.98 -9.20 11.72
N ILE A 234 -3.09 -9.83 12.48
CA ILE A 234 -2.37 -9.17 13.57
C ILE A 234 -1.23 -8.35 12.95
N LYS A 235 -1.33 -7.03 13.01
CA LYS A 235 -0.31 -6.17 12.42
C LYS A 235 0.80 -5.91 13.42
N LEU A 236 1.99 -6.44 13.16
CA LEU A 236 3.20 -6.17 13.95
C LEU A 236 3.89 -4.89 13.50
N SER A 237 3.96 -4.65 12.19
CA SER A 237 4.58 -3.45 11.63
C SER A 237 4.04 -3.11 10.23
N GLN A 238 4.40 -1.93 9.72
CA GLN A 238 4.15 -1.51 8.33
C GLN A 238 5.40 -0.83 7.78
N GLY A 239 5.55 -0.87 6.45
CA GLY A 239 6.73 -0.37 5.74
C GLY A 239 7.20 1.02 6.19
N ALA A 240 6.32 2.01 6.11
CA ALA A 240 6.66 3.40 6.42
C ALA A 240 7.12 3.68 7.86
N LYS A 241 6.86 2.79 8.82
CA LYS A 241 7.20 3.02 10.22
C LYS A 241 7.32 1.71 11.01
N PRO A 242 8.31 0.87 10.72
CA PRO A 242 8.55 -0.32 11.50
C PRO A 242 8.97 0.11 12.91
N GLY A 243 8.46 -0.60 13.93
CA GLY A 243 8.69 -0.23 15.33
C GLY A 243 7.84 0.94 15.86
N LYS A 244 6.82 1.41 15.11
CA LYS A 244 5.87 2.42 15.60
C LYS A 244 4.42 2.13 15.22
N GLY A 245 3.52 2.31 16.19
CA GLY A 245 2.08 2.15 16.03
C GLY A 245 1.43 3.19 15.11
N GLY A 246 0.17 2.97 14.75
CA GLY A 246 -0.66 3.90 13.98
C GLY A 246 -0.60 5.35 14.48
N ILE A 247 -0.60 6.30 13.55
CA ILE A 247 -0.66 7.74 13.86
C ILE A 247 -1.82 8.33 13.08
N LEU A 248 -2.77 8.93 13.79
CA LEU A 248 -3.86 9.70 13.21
C LEU A 248 -3.91 11.10 13.86
N PRO A 249 -3.64 12.17 13.09
CA PRO A 249 -3.69 13.53 13.62
C PRO A 249 -5.07 13.92 14.19
N ALA A 250 -5.07 14.73 15.24
CA ALA A 250 -6.26 15.25 15.93
C ALA A 250 -7.32 15.80 14.97
N ALA A 251 -6.90 16.58 13.97
CA ALA A 251 -7.78 17.18 12.96
C ALA A 251 -8.58 16.16 12.13
N LYS A 252 -8.23 14.87 12.21
CA LYS A 252 -8.90 13.77 11.50
C LYS A 252 -9.73 12.89 12.44
N VAL A 253 -9.72 13.15 13.75
CA VAL A 253 -10.48 12.41 14.76
C VAL A 253 -11.80 13.14 15.00
N THR A 254 -12.70 13.05 14.02
CA THR A 254 -14.08 13.53 14.15
C THR A 254 -14.88 12.60 15.08
N ASN A 255 -16.06 13.02 15.53
CA ASN A 255 -16.98 12.17 16.30
C ASN A 255 -17.20 10.77 15.67
N LEU A 256 -17.38 10.72 14.35
CA LEU A 256 -17.55 9.45 13.62
C LEU A 256 -16.32 8.53 13.73
N ILE A 257 -15.11 9.09 13.67
CA ILE A 257 -13.87 8.31 13.83
C ILE A 257 -13.66 7.91 15.29
N ALA A 258 -13.93 8.83 16.21
CA ALA A 258 -13.82 8.65 17.65
C ALA A 258 -14.70 7.49 18.14
N SER A 259 -15.99 7.52 17.80
CA SER A 259 -16.97 6.47 18.12
C SER A 259 -16.60 5.12 17.49
N THR A 260 -16.18 5.09 16.23
CA THR A 260 -15.77 3.84 15.56
C THR A 260 -14.55 3.19 16.23
N ARG A 261 -13.62 4.00 16.73
CA ARG A 261 -12.37 3.52 17.34
C ARG A 261 -12.45 3.30 18.85
N GLY A 262 -13.44 3.90 19.52
CA GLY A 262 -13.52 3.95 20.98
C GLY A 262 -12.46 4.87 21.59
N ILE A 263 -12.28 6.07 21.04
CA ILE A 263 -11.33 7.09 21.53
C ILE A 263 -12.01 8.46 21.67
N PRO A 264 -11.45 9.42 22.43
CA PRO A 264 -11.99 10.78 22.51
C PRO A 264 -11.93 11.53 21.17
N GLU A 265 -12.96 12.33 20.89
CA GLU A 265 -12.99 13.23 19.73
C GLU A 265 -11.92 14.33 19.83
N GLY A 266 -11.37 14.74 18.69
CA GLY A 266 -10.43 15.85 18.58
C GLY A 266 -9.04 15.58 19.15
N GLN A 267 -8.79 14.39 19.71
CA GLN A 267 -7.49 14.02 20.25
C GLN A 267 -6.68 13.21 19.23
N ALA A 268 -5.38 13.49 19.12
CA ALA A 268 -4.51 12.73 18.23
C ALA A 268 -4.41 11.28 18.71
N SER A 269 -4.54 10.34 17.78
CA SER A 269 -4.44 8.91 18.05
C SER A 269 -3.02 8.45 17.72
N ASN A 270 -2.25 8.18 18.77
CA ASN A 270 -0.91 7.60 18.69
C ASN A 270 -0.95 6.21 19.33
N SER A 271 -0.88 5.16 18.52
CA SER A 271 -0.90 3.79 19.02
C SER A 271 0.47 3.40 19.62
N PRO A 272 0.52 2.46 20.57
CA PRO A 272 1.76 1.92 21.10
C PRO A 272 2.69 1.38 20.00
N ASN A 273 4.00 1.37 20.23
CA ASN A 273 4.99 0.92 19.24
C ASN A 273 4.86 -0.56 18.85
N GLY A 274 4.41 -1.40 19.79
CA GLY A 274 4.13 -2.82 19.59
C GLY A 274 2.87 -3.21 20.36
N HIS A 275 2.40 -4.45 20.16
CA HIS A 275 1.32 -5.00 20.96
C HIS A 275 1.80 -5.16 22.41
N VAL A 276 0.99 -4.71 23.38
CA VAL A 276 1.38 -4.70 24.79
C VAL A 276 1.56 -6.11 25.37
N ASP A 277 0.89 -7.08 24.76
CA ASP A 277 0.71 -8.49 25.08
C ASP A 277 1.44 -9.43 24.09
N ILE A 278 2.35 -8.91 23.27
CA ILE A 278 3.23 -9.71 22.39
C ILE A 278 4.66 -9.16 22.48
N ARG A 279 5.56 -9.93 23.09
CA ARG A 279 6.96 -9.58 23.35
C ARG A 279 7.96 -10.60 22.83
N ASN A 280 7.50 -11.79 22.49
CA ASN A 280 8.30 -12.88 21.92
C ASN A 280 7.45 -13.68 20.92
N ILE A 281 8.09 -14.68 20.29
CA ILE A 281 7.44 -15.49 19.26
C ILE A 281 6.37 -16.43 19.84
N ASP A 282 6.58 -16.98 21.04
CA ASP A 282 5.58 -17.82 21.71
C ASP A 282 4.27 -17.05 21.94
N GLU A 283 4.36 -15.83 22.46
CA GLU A 283 3.19 -14.95 22.66
C GLU A 283 2.53 -14.53 21.34
N LEU A 284 3.31 -14.37 20.27
CA LEU A 284 2.75 -14.10 18.93
C LEU A 284 1.91 -15.28 18.45
N LEU A 285 2.44 -16.50 18.55
CA LEU A 285 1.75 -17.71 18.13
C LEU A 285 0.52 -17.98 19.03
N ASP A 286 0.61 -17.69 20.33
CA ASP A 286 -0.53 -17.74 21.26
C ASP A 286 -1.62 -16.75 20.85
N MET A 287 -1.26 -15.52 20.48
CA MET A 287 -2.23 -14.53 20.01
C MET A 287 -2.89 -14.96 18.70
N VAL A 288 -2.12 -15.47 17.74
CA VAL A 288 -2.63 -16.01 16.47
C VAL A 288 -3.64 -17.13 16.74
N GLN A 289 -3.26 -18.10 17.58
CA GLN A 289 -4.13 -19.23 17.92
C GLN A 289 -5.37 -18.76 18.69
N ARG A 290 -5.23 -17.85 19.66
CA ARG A 290 -6.34 -17.29 20.44
C ARG A 290 -7.36 -16.59 19.54
N VAL A 291 -6.91 -15.70 18.65
CA VAL A 291 -7.79 -15.00 17.71
C VAL A 291 -8.48 -15.99 16.78
N ARG A 292 -7.77 -16.98 16.22
CA ARG A 292 -8.40 -18.03 15.39
C ARG A 292 -9.41 -18.86 16.18
N ASN A 293 -9.12 -19.20 17.44
CA ASN A 293 -10.02 -19.99 18.28
C ASN A 293 -11.29 -19.22 18.67
N ILE A 294 -11.18 -17.92 18.96
CA ILE A 294 -12.33 -17.08 19.29
C ILE A 294 -13.18 -16.87 18.04
N THR A 295 -12.57 -16.46 16.94
CA THR A 295 -13.28 -16.04 15.72
C THR A 295 -13.73 -17.22 14.86
N GLY A 296 -13.06 -18.37 14.99
CA GLY A 296 -13.21 -19.52 14.11
C GLY A 296 -12.63 -19.32 12.71
N LYS A 297 -11.97 -18.19 12.43
CA LYS A 297 -11.58 -17.76 11.08
C LYS A 297 -10.06 -17.68 10.93
N PRO A 298 -9.53 -17.83 9.70
CA PRO A 298 -8.09 -17.81 9.46
C PRO A 298 -7.44 -16.56 10.04
N THR A 299 -6.32 -16.77 10.73
CA THR A 299 -5.58 -15.71 11.41
C THR A 299 -4.12 -15.77 11.03
N GLY A 300 -3.60 -14.63 10.58
CA GLY A 300 -2.21 -14.44 10.22
C GLY A 300 -1.66 -13.16 10.82
N PHE A 301 -0.44 -12.80 10.44
CA PHE A 301 0.16 -11.54 10.87
C PHE A 301 0.87 -10.82 9.73
N LYS A 302 0.99 -9.50 9.89
CA LYS A 302 1.70 -8.61 8.96
C LYS A 302 2.98 -8.09 9.58
N VAL A 303 4.09 -8.17 8.84
CA VAL A 303 5.43 -7.80 9.32
C VAL A 303 6.27 -7.16 8.22
N VAL A 304 7.08 -6.17 8.61
CA VAL A 304 8.26 -5.71 7.87
C VAL A 304 9.46 -6.45 8.43
N VAL A 305 10.18 -7.17 7.58
CA VAL A 305 11.41 -7.86 7.98
C VAL A 305 12.53 -6.85 8.06
N GLY A 306 13.23 -6.79 9.20
CA GLY A 306 14.46 -6.02 9.37
C GLY A 306 15.62 -6.97 9.67
N ASN A 307 15.56 -7.61 10.86
CA ASN A 307 16.34 -8.79 11.19
C ASN A 307 15.57 -10.06 10.73
N SER A 308 16.28 -11.06 10.22
CA SER A 308 15.73 -12.34 9.76
C SER A 308 15.85 -13.48 10.78
N GLN A 309 16.61 -13.33 11.87
CA GLN A 309 16.87 -14.40 12.85
C GLN A 309 15.58 -15.03 13.42
N TRP A 310 14.54 -14.24 13.62
CA TRP A 310 13.25 -14.72 14.14
C TRP A 310 12.54 -15.71 13.19
N LEU A 311 12.93 -15.77 11.90
CA LEU A 311 12.34 -16.70 10.93
C LEU A 311 12.71 -18.15 11.26
N ASP A 312 13.96 -18.42 11.63
CA ASP A 312 14.37 -19.74 12.08
C ASP A 312 13.69 -20.07 13.44
N GLU A 313 13.63 -19.09 14.36
CA GLU A 313 13.00 -19.24 15.67
C GLU A 313 11.51 -19.58 15.58
N ILE A 314 10.71 -18.83 14.80
CA ILE A 314 9.27 -19.10 14.64
C ILE A 314 9.02 -20.46 14.01
N CYS A 315 9.83 -20.86 13.02
CA CYS A 315 9.65 -22.15 12.38
C CYS A 315 9.97 -23.30 13.34
N GLN A 316 11.03 -23.18 14.14
CA GLN A 316 11.39 -24.17 15.17
C GLN A 316 10.32 -24.27 16.26
N ILE A 317 9.80 -23.14 16.73
CA ILE A 317 8.73 -23.13 17.73
C ILE A 317 7.46 -23.77 17.18
N ILE A 318 7.08 -23.49 15.93
CA ILE A 318 5.93 -24.14 15.27
C ILE A 318 6.15 -25.65 15.17
N GLN A 319 7.33 -26.13 14.75
CA GLN A 319 7.61 -27.57 14.70
C GLN A 319 7.54 -28.23 16.07
N ARG A 320 8.04 -27.54 17.11
CA ARG A 320 8.01 -28.03 18.50
C ARG A 320 6.59 -28.07 19.08
N ARG A 321 5.79 -27.03 18.82
CA ARG A 321 4.45 -26.86 19.42
C ARG A 321 3.33 -27.51 18.62
N GLY A 322 3.54 -27.73 17.33
CA GLY A 322 2.54 -28.29 16.41
C GLY A 322 2.05 -27.28 15.37
N LEU A 323 1.60 -27.80 14.22
CA LEU A 323 1.14 -27.01 13.08
C LEU A 323 -0.15 -26.23 13.36
N GLU A 324 -0.89 -26.60 14.41
CA GLU A 324 -2.01 -25.84 14.93
C GLU A 324 -1.59 -24.51 15.55
N TYR A 325 -0.33 -24.28 15.87
CA TYR A 325 0.14 -22.96 16.32
C TYR A 325 0.57 -22.06 15.15
N ALA A 326 0.77 -22.63 13.97
CA ALA A 326 1.17 -21.87 12.79
C ALA A 326 0.12 -20.80 12.42
N PRO A 327 0.56 -19.61 11.97
CA PRO A 327 -0.32 -18.64 11.34
C PRO A 327 -0.85 -19.19 10.02
N ASP A 328 -2.08 -18.81 9.67
CA ASP A 328 -2.66 -19.21 8.39
C ASP A 328 -2.06 -18.45 7.21
N PHE A 329 -1.49 -17.28 7.48
CA PHE A 329 -0.72 -16.50 6.53
C PHE A 329 0.27 -15.55 7.19
N ILE A 330 1.30 -15.16 6.43
CA ILE A 330 2.22 -14.07 6.76
C ILE A 330 2.15 -13.04 5.63
N THR A 331 1.78 -11.81 5.96
CA THR A 331 1.86 -10.66 5.05
C THR A 331 3.22 -9.98 5.22
N VAL A 332 4.09 -10.12 4.22
CA VAL A 332 5.42 -9.51 4.18
C VAL A 332 5.31 -8.13 3.55
N ASP A 333 5.52 -7.08 4.35
CA ASP A 333 5.44 -5.69 3.91
C ASP A 333 6.82 -5.13 3.60
N SER A 334 6.95 -4.47 2.46
CA SER A 334 8.16 -3.75 2.06
C SER A 334 8.43 -2.56 2.97
N ALA A 335 9.69 -2.29 3.32
CA ALA A 335 10.10 -1.09 4.05
C ALA A 335 9.68 0.23 3.36
N ASP A 336 9.55 0.24 2.03
CA ASP A 336 9.12 1.41 1.27
C ASP A 336 7.58 1.53 1.12
N GLY A 337 6.82 0.78 1.94
CA GLY A 337 5.37 0.86 2.02
C GLY A 337 4.86 2.26 2.40
N GLY A 338 3.64 2.59 1.97
CA GLY A 338 3.05 3.90 2.21
C GLY A 338 2.50 4.12 3.63
N THR A 339 2.20 5.38 3.96
CA THR A 339 1.46 5.76 5.17
C THR A 339 0.66 7.05 4.95
N GLY A 340 -0.31 7.30 5.84
CA GLY A 340 -0.93 8.60 6.01
C GLY A 340 -0.08 9.56 6.87
N ALA A 341 0.67 9.02 7.85
CA ALA A 341 1.57 9.76 8.73
C ALA A 341 2.64 8.81 9.32
N ALA A 342 3.91 9.24 9.29
CA ALA A 342 5.03 8.57 9.96
C ALA A 342 6.18 9.55 10.21
N PRO A 343 7.07 9.26 11.18
CA PRO A 343 8.37 9.91 11.28
C PRO A 343 9.25 9.57 10.08
N GLN A 344 9.91 10.57 9.50
CA GLN A 344 10.79 10.38 8.34
C GLN A 344 11.94 9.41 8.62
N ALA A 345 12.54 9.48 9.82
CA ALA A 345 13.62 8.58 10.21
C ALA A 345 13.25 7.09 10.08
N LEU A 346 11.98 6.73 10.27
CA LEU A 346 11.54 5.35 10.09
C LEU A 346 11.20 5.03 8.62
N MET A 347 10.65 6.00 7.88
CA MET A 347 10.32 5.84 6.47
C MET A 347 11.55 5.58 5.60
N ASP A 348 12.66 6.24 5.91
CA ASP A 348 13.83 6.27 5.04
C ASP A 348 14.88 5.20 5.42
N PHE A 349 14.91 4.75 6.69
CA PHE A 349 16.07 4.00 7.24
C PHE A 349 15.75 2.68 7.96
N VAL A 350 14.49 2.26 8.07
CA VAL A 350 14.14 1.07 8.87
C VAL A 350 13.39 0.03 8.03
N GLY A 351 13.86 -1.22 8.13
CA GLY A 351 13.27 -2.38 7.46
C GLY A 351 13.92 -2.71 6.11
N LEU A 352 13.70 -3.92 5.62
CA LEU A 352 14.16 -4.38 4.32
C LEU A 352 13.08 -4.17 3.24
N PRO A 353 13.46 -3.73 2.03
CA PRO A 353 12.58 -3.76 0.88
C PRO A 353 12.12 -5.19 0.55
N LEU A 354 10.93 -5.31 -0.05
CA LEU A 354 10.32 -6.60 -0.40
C LEU A 354 11.23 -7.48 -1.27
N LYS A 355 12.00 -6.86 -2.19
CA LYS A 355 13.00 -7.55 -3.03
C LYS A 355 14.02 -8.35 -2.20
N ARG A 356 14.24 -7.99 -0.93
CA ARG A 356 15.14 -8.70 0.01
C ARG A 356 14.37 -9.54 1.00
N SER A 357 13.27 -9.06 1.54
CA SER A 357 12.55 -9.73 2.62
C SER A 357 11.68 -10.89 2.16
N LEU A 358 11.04 -10.80 1.00
CA LEU A 358 10.18 -11.86 0.48
C LEU A 358 10.91 -13.19 0.25
N PRO A 359 12.06 -13.25 -0.46
CA PRO A 359 12.77 -14.52 -0.64
C PRO A 359 13.17 -15.14 0.69
N LEU A 360 13.66 -14.34 1.65
CA LEU A 360 14.03 -14.84 2.98
C LEU A 360 12.87 -15.55 3.70
N VAL A 361 11.67 -14.98 3.66
CA VAL A 361 10.49 -15.58 4.29
C VAL A 361 10.07 -16.85 3.56
N VAL A 362 9.98 -16.80 2.22
CA VAL A 362 9.59 -17.96 1.41
C VAL A 362 10.58 -19.13 1.59
N ASP A 363 11.88 -18.83 1.56
CA ASP A 363 12.94 -19.82 1.67
C ASP A 363 12.91 -20.47 3.06
N LYS A 364 12.84 -19.67 4.13
CA LYS A 364 12.77 -20.21 5.50
C LYS A 364 11.52 -21.06 5.74
N LEU A 365 10.36 -20.64 5.26
CA LEU A 365 9.16 -21.48 5.35
C LEU A 365 9.32 -22.79 4.58
N THR A 366 10.02 -22.78 3.45
CA THR A 366 10.25 -23.99 2.64
C THR A 366 11.28 -24.92 3.28
N GLU A 367 12.40 -24.38 3.79
CA GLU A 367 13.44 -25.11 4.51
C GLU A 367 12.86 -25.90 5.69
N TYR A 368 11.89 -25.32 6.41
CA TYR A 368 11.24 -25.95 7.56
C TYR A 368 9.97 -26.73 7.21
N GLY A 369 9.61 -26.86 5.92
CA GLY A 369 8.43 -27.60 5.48
C GLY A 369 7.09 -26.94 5.85
N LEU A 370 7.09 -25.64 6.17
CA LEU A 370 5.90 -24.87 6.57
C LEU A 370 5.25 -24.11 5.40
N ARG A 371 5.87 -24.08 4.22
CA ARG A 371 5.38 -23.32 3.06
C ARG A 371 3.99 -23.76 2.58
N GLU A 372 3.67 -25.05 2.68
CA GLU A 372 2.34 -25.57 2.33
C GLU A 372 1.27 -25.17 3.36
N ARG A 373 1.68 -25.04 4.63
CA ARG A 373 0.81 -24.67 5.77
C ARG A 373 0.55 -23.17 5.86
N ILE A 374 1.54 -22.35 5.56
CA ILE A 374 1.53 -20.89 5.77
C ILE A 374 1.51 -20.19 4.42
N ARG A 375 0.41 -19.48 4.12
CA ARG A 375 0.33 -18.67 2.91
C ARG A 375 1.16 -17.39 3.04
N VAL A 376 1.81 -16.95 1.97
CA VAL A 376 2.65 -15.74 1.95
C VAL A 376 2.00 -14.68 1.08
N ILE A 377 1.69 -13.54 1.68
CA ILE A 377 1.09 -12.38 1.01
C ILE A 377 2.15 -11.30 0.86
N ALA A 378 2.44 -10.87 -0.36
CA ALA A 378 3.38 -9.80 -0.63
C ALA A 378 2.70 -8.42 -0.54
N SER A 379 3.27 -7.48 0.22
CA SER A 379 2.75 -6.11 0.40
C SER A 379 3.86 -5.09 0.17
N GLY A 380 3.53 -3.94 -0.42
CA GLY A 380 4.50 -2.88 -0.69
C GLY A 380 4.09 -1.99 -1.84
N LYS A 381 5.06 -1.47 -2.60
CA LYS A 381 4.85 -0.67 -3.81
C LYS A 381 4.46 -1.51 -5.04
N LEU A 382 3.72 -2.60 -4.85
CA LEU A 382 3.22 -3.45 -5.93
C LEU A 382 2.02 -2.78 -6.58
N ILE A 383 2.26 -1.95 -7.61
CA ILE A 383 1.21 -1.14 -8.25
C ILE A 383 1.14 -1.32 -9.77
N ASN A 384 2.10 -2.02 -10.36
CA ASN A 384 2.11 -2.40 -11.78
C ASN A 384 2.17 -3.93 -11.93
N PRO A 385 1.80 -4.48 -13.10
CA PRO A 385 1.75 -5.93 -13.33
C PRO A 385 3.10 -6.62 -13.11
N SER A 386 4.19 -5.97 -13.55
CA SER A 386 5.55 -6.45 -13.35
C SER A 386 5.90 -6.64 -11.87
N ASP A 387 5.40 -5.78 -10.99
CA ASP A 387 5.68 -5.86 -9.56
C ASP A 387 4.98 -7.08 -8.94
N VAL A 388 3.72 -7.29 -9.31
CA VAL A 388 2.90 -8.43 -8.85
C VAL A 388 3.48 -9.75 -9.40
N ALA A 389 3.76 -9.82 -10.70
CA ALA A 389 4.37 -10.99 -11.34
C ALA A 389 5.74 -11.32 -10.72
N SER A 390 6.55 -10.31 -10.38
CA SER A 390 7.84 -10.53 -9.70
C SER A 390 7.66 -11.13 -8.32
N ALA A 391 6.67 -10.68 -7.54
CA ALA A 391 6.38 -11.25 -6.23
C ALA A 391 5.91 -12.71 -6.33
N LEU A 392 5.09 -13.04 -7.34
CA LEU A 392 4.68 -14.42 -7.63
C LEU A 392 5.89 -15.29 -8.02
N CYS A 393 6.79 -14.80 -8.88
CA CYS A 393 8.04 -15.50 -9.25
C CYS A 393 8.88 -15.87 -8.02
N VAL A 394 8.98 -14.98 -7.04
CA VAL A 394 9.77 -15.22 -5.82
C VAL A 394 9.12 -16.28 -4.91
N GLY A 395 7.79 -16.42 -4.96
CA GLY A 395 7.03 -17.45 -4.26
C GLY A 395 5.89 -16.95 -3.37
N ALA A 396 5.47 -15.68 -3.50
CA ALA A 396 4.24 -15.21 -2.86
C ALA A 396 3.01 -15.92 -3.45
N ASP A 397 2.00 -16.20 -2.63
CA ASP A 397 0.72 -16.76 -3.11
C ASP A 397 -0.16 -15.69 -3.79
N MET A 398 0.08 -14.42 -3.45
CA MET A 398 -0.59 -13.24 -4.01
C MET A 398 0.06 -11.93 -3.53
N ALA A 399 -0.40 -10.82 -4.10
CA ALA A 399 -0.02 -9.48 -3.70
C ALA A 399 -1.20 -8.68 -3.11
N VAL A 400 -0.90 -7.77 -2.19
CA VAL A 400 -1.81 -6.72 -1.72
C VAL A 400 -1.20 -5.34 -1.97
N SER A 401 -2.03 -4.39 -2.34
CA SER A 401 -1.60 -3.00 -2.55
C SER A 401 -2.50 -2.03 -1.80
N ALA A 402 -1.92 -0.99 -1.23
CA ALA A 402 -2.66 0.16 -0.70
C ALA A 402 -2.61 1.31 -1.72
N ARG A 403 -1.40 1.69 -2.14
CA ARG A 403 -1.20 2.89 -2.96
C ARG A 403 -1.78 2.75 -4.37
N GLY A 404 -1.71 1.57 -4.98
CA GLY A 404 -2.32 1.33 -6.30
C GLY A 404 -3.81 1.65 -6.28
N PHE A 405 -4.53 1.21 -5.24
CA PHE A 405 -5.95 1.54 -5.07
C PHE A 405 -6.20 3.01 -4.76
N MET A 406 -5.30 3.69 -4.03
CA MET A 406 -5.41 5.14 -3.87
C MET A 406 -5.28 5.87 -5.23
N PHE A 407 -4.37 5.43 -6.11
CA PHE A 407 -4.28 5.96 -7.48
C PHE A 407 -5.51 5.61 -8.32
N ALA A 408 -6.07 4.41 -8.16
CA ALA A 408 -7.33 4.03 -8.80
C ALA A 408 -8.49 4.94 -8.39
N LEU A 409 -8.57 5.35 -7.12
CA LEU A 409 -9.52 6.36 -6.62
C LEU A 409 -9.24 7.77 -7.17
N GLY A 410 -8.01 8.04 -7.61
CA GLY A 410 -7.60 9.31 -8.20
C GLY A 410 -6.62 10.13 -7.35
N CYS A 411 -5.87 9.50 -6.44
CA CYS A 411 -4.78 10.16 -5.72
C CYS A 411 -3.79 10.76 -6.72
N ILE A 412 -3.36 12.00 -6.49
CA ILE A 412 -2.39 12.71 -7.33
C ILE A 412 -0.99 12.79 -6.71
N GLN A 413 -0.71 12.00 -5.67
CA GLN A 413 0.56 12.06 -4.92
C GLN A 413 0.84 13.46 -4.32
N ALA A 414 -0.18 14.12 -3.78
CA ALA A 414 -0.03 15.45 -3.16
C ALA A 414 0.83 15.45 -1.87
N LEU A 415 1.08 14.29 -1.25
CA LEU A 415 1.87 14.13 -0.01
C LEU A 415 1.34 14.92 1.21
N GLN A 416 0.03 15.21 1.24
CA GLN A 416 -0.64 15.93 2.34
C GLN A 416 -1.59 15.05 3.16
N CYS A 417 -1.37 13.74 3.19
CA CYS A 417 -2.33 12.77 3.73
C CYS A 417 -2.65 12.98 5.22
N ASN A 418 -1.67 13.48 5.99
CA ASN A 418 -1.76 13.82 7.40
C ASN A 418 -2.42 15.18 7.67
N LYS A 419 -2.35 16.12 6.73
CA LYS A 419 -2.79 17.52 6.94
C LYS A 419 -4.31 17.72 6.94
N ASN A 420 -5.07 16.69 6.59
CA ASN A 420 -6.53 16.77 6.37
C ASN A 420 -6.95 17.63 5.17
N THR A 421 -6.02 17.97 4.26
CA THR A 421 -6.24 18.86 3.10
C THR A 421 -6.14 18.13 1.76
N CYS A 422 -6.42 16.82 1.73
CA CYS A 422 -6.32 16.02 0.50
C CYS A 422 -7.20 16.59 -0.61
N PRO A 423 -6.64 17.08 -1.73
CA PRO A 423 -7.41 17.78 -2.76
C PRO A 423 -8.36 16.86 -3.53
N THR A 424 -8.15 15.54 -3.46
CA THR A 424 -8.94 14.54 -4.17
C THR A 424 -9.96 13.85 -3.27
N GLY A 425 -10.16 14.32 -2.04
CA GLY A 425 -11.16 13.77 -1.11
C GLY A 425 -10.83 12.40 -0.50
N ILE A 426 -9.66 11.81 -0.79
CA ILE A 426 -9.33 10.43 -0.36
C ILE A 426 -8.92 10.36 1.11
N THR A 427 -8.06 11.26 1.57
CA THR A 427 -7.46 11.21 2.92
C THR A 427 -7.78 12.47 3.74
N THR A 428 -9.03 12.94 3.66
CA THR A 428 -9.54 14.12 4.36
C THR A 428 -10.92 13.86 4.94
N HIS A 429 -11.23 14.53 6.05
CA HIS A 429 -12.54 14.62 6.68
C HIS A 429 -13.19 15.98 6.49
N ASN A 430 -12.65 16.83 5.61
CA ASN A 430 -13.29 18.06 5.18
C ASN A 430 -14.41 17.72 4.16
N PRO A 431 -15.69 18.01 4.46
CA PRO A 431 -16.80 17.70 3.56
C PRO A 431 -16.66 18.31 2.16
N GLU A 432 -16.14 19.54 2.05
CA GLU A 432 -15.97 20.22 0.76
C GLU A 432 -14.99 19.49 -0.15
N LEU A 433 -13.89 18.99 0.41
CA LEU A 433 -12.91 18.21 -0.35
C LEU A 433 -13.41 16.80 -0.67
N GLN A 434 -14.26 16.22 0.18
CA GLN A 434 -14.86 14.92 -0.06
C GLN A 434 -15.85 14.91 -1.23
N LYS A 435 -16.50 16.03 -1.54
CA LYS A 435 -17.42 16.15 -2.70
C LYS A 435 -16.76 15.75 -4.02
N GLY A 436 -15.44 15.93 -4.15
CA GLY A 436 -14.69 15.55 -5.35
C GLY A 436 -14.52 14.03 -5.55
N LEU A 437 -14.92 13.20 -4.58
CA LEU A 437 -14.73 11.75 -4.62
C LEU A 437 -16.09 11.02 -4.64
N ASP A 438 -16.68 10.86 -5.83
CA ASP A 438 -17.93 10.10 -6.01
C ASP A 438 -17.71 8.58 -5.84
N PRO A 439 -18.24 7.93 -4.78
CA PRO A 439 -18.03 6.51 -4.55
C PRO A 439 -18.57 5.61 -5.66
N THR A 440 -19.61 6.03 -6.37
CA THR A 440 -20.21 5.25 -7.45
C THR A 440 -19.23 5.14 -8.61
N ASN A 441 -18.76 6.27 -9.14
CA ASN A 441 -17.72 6.30 -10.17
C ASN A 441 -16.43 5.61 -9.71
N LYS A 442 -15.96 5.90 -8.49
CA LYS A 442 -14.68 5.38 -8.00
C LYS A 442 -14.72 3.88 -7.72
N SER A 443 -15.87 3.30 -7.37
CA SER A 443 -16.01 1.85 -7.24
C SER A 443 -15.79 1.10 -8.56
N ASN A 444 -16.26 1.66 -9.69
CA ASN A 444 -15.98 1.09 -11.02
C ASN A 444 -14.49 1.15 -11.32
N ARG A 445 -13.84 2.27 -10.96
CA ARG A 445 -12.39 2.43 -11.16
C ARG A 445 -11.55 1.43 -10.38
N VAL A 446 -11.95 1.14 -9.14
CA VAL A 446 -11.33 0.08 -8.33
C VAL A 446 -11.49 -1.28 -9.01
N ALA A 447 -12.68 -1.61 -9.50
CA ALA A 447 -12.94 -2.89 -10.15
C ALA A 447 -12.14 -3.06 -11.46
N HIS A 448 -12.12 -2.03 -12.31
CA HIS A 448 -11.35 -2.03 -13.55
C HIS A 448 -9.85 -2.12 -13.30
N TYR A 449 -9.34 -1.44 -12.27
CA TYR A 449 -7.92 -1.53 -11.90
C TYR A 449 -7.52 -2.97 -11.59
N VAL A 450 -8.34 -3.70 -10.82
CA VAL A 450 -8.07 -5.11 -10.51
C VAL A 450 -8.15 -5.97 -11.75
N LYS A 451 -9.21 -5.83 -12.56
CA LYS A 451 -9.39 -6.62 -13.79
C LYS A 451 -8.18 -6.46 -14.73
N ASN A 452 -7.77 -5.22 -14.99
CA ASN A 452 -6.65 -4.93 -15.88
C ASN A 452 -5.30 -5.31 -15.26
N MET A 453 -5.14 -5.24 -13.92
CA MET A 453 -3.96 -5.77 -13.24
C MET A 453 -3.82 -7.27 -13.42
N VAL A 454 -4.90 -8.03 -13.17
CA VAL A 454 -4.88 -9.49 -13.30
C VAL A 454 -4.60 -9.89 -14.75
N HIS A 455 -5.30 -9.28 -15.70
CA HIS A 455 -5.10 -9.54 -17.12
C HIS A 455 -3.65 -9.30 -17.58
N GLU A 456 -3.03 -8.19 -17.17
CA GLU A 456 -1.66 -7.89 -17.58
C GLU A 456 -0.61 -8.76 -16.86
N VAL A 457 -0.93 -9.27 -15.66
CA VAL A 457 -0.12 -10.31 -15.02
C VAL A 457 -0.25 -11.65 -15.75
N GLU A 458 -1.44 -11.99 -16.22
CA GLU A 458 -1.68 -13.17 -17.08
C GLU A 458 -0.90 -13.05 -18.40
N VAL A 459 -0.90 -11.89 -19.05
CA VAL A 459 -0.09 -11.62 -20.26
C VAL A 459 1.40 -11.89 -20.01
N ILE A 460 1.94 -11.45 -18.86
CA ILE A 460 3.34 -11.76 -18.47
C ILE A 460 3.50 -13.27 -18.26
N ALA A 461 2.59 -13.92 -17.55
CA ALA A 461 2.64 -15.34 -17.24
C ALA A 461 2.60 -16.22 -18.51
N HIS A 462 1.67 -15.93 -19.43
CA HIS A 462 1.53 -16.62 -20.71
C HIS A 462 2.74 -16.39 -21.61
N SER A 463 3.30 -15.17 -21.60
CA SER A 463 4.56 -14.86 -22.31
C SER A 463 5.73 -15.67 -21.77
N CYS A 464 5.77 -15.93 -20.45
CA CYS A 464 6.77 -16.79 -19.81
C CYS A 464 6.52 -18.30 -20.04
N GLY A 465 5.43 -18.69 -20.71
CA GLY A 465 5.10 -20.08 -21.00
C GLY A 465 4.37 -20.82 -19.87
N VAL A 466 3.73 -20.12 -18.93
CA VAL A 466 2.92 -20.76 -17.87
C VAL A 466 1.45 -20.40 -17.99
N SER A 467 0.57 -21.38 -17.72
CA SER A 467 -0.87 -21.30 -18.00
C SER A 467 -1.66 -20.37 -17.06
N GLU A 468 -1.16 -20.17 -15.84
CA GLU A 468 -1.77 -19.26 -14.85
C GLU A 468 -0.70 -18.53 -14.00
N PRO A 469 -0.99 -17.33 -13.48
CA PRO A 469 -0.01 -16.49 -12.79
C PRO A 469 0.73 -17.14 -11.62
N ARG A 470 0.10 -18.01 -10.81
CA ARG A 470 0.79 -18.65 -9.67
C ARG A 470 1.73 -19.77 -10.09
N GLN A 471 1.82 -20.12 -11.37
CA GLN A 471 2.87 -20.99 -11.91
C GLN A 471 4.16 -20.22 -12.23
N LEU A 472 4.18 -18.89 -12.11
CA LEU A 472 5.41 -18.12 -12.15
C LEU A 472 6.39 -18.61 -11.06
N ARG A 473 7.67 -18.70 -11.40
CA ARG A 473 8.75 -19.28 -10.59
C ARG A 473 10.00 -18.45 -10.84
N ARG A 474 11.00 -18.58 -9.97
CA ARG A 474 12.26 -17.84 -10.05
C ARG A 474 12.96 -18.04 -11.40
N ARG A 475 12.86 -19.23 -12.01
CA ARG A 475 13.39 -19.53 -13.35
C ARG A 475 12.82 -18.66 -14.48
N HIS A 476 11.63 -18.08 -14.32
CA HIS A 476 10.98 -17.27 -15.36
C HIS A 476 11.44 -15.80 -15.33
N ALA A 477 12.41 -15.44 -14.48
CA ALA A 477 12.85 -14.06 -14.34
C ALA A 477 14.36 -13.94 -14.09
N HIS A 478 14.94 -12.88 -14.62
CA HIS A 478 16.28 -12.41 -14.31
C HIS A 478 16.20 -11.11 -13.47
N VAL A 479 17.24 -10.87 -12.68
CA VAL A 479 17.46 -9.60 -12.00
C VAL A 479 18.71 -8.96 -12.60
N ILE A 480 18.63 -7.68 -12.91
CA ILE A 480 19.77 -6.93 -13.41
C ILE A 480 20.81 -6.71 -12.30
N ASP A 481 22.06 -7.07 -12.54
CA ASP A 481 23.16 -6.86 -11.60
C ASP A 481 23.71 -5.42 -11.61
N GLY A 482 24.75 -5.16 -10.82
CA GLY A 482 25.38 -3.84 -10.74
C GLY A 482 26.07 -3.37 -12.03
N ASN A 483 26.35 -4.28 -12.96
CA ASN A 483 26.95 -3.98 -14.27
C ASN A 483 25.89 -3.83 -15.37
N GLY A 484 24.61 -3.91 -15.03
CA GLY A 484 23.52 -3.83 -16.00
C GLY A 484 23.28 -5.14 -16.76
N ILE A 485 23.82 -6.27 -16.28
CA ILE A 485 23.71 -7.58 -16.93
C ILE A 485 22.57 -8.37 -16.27
N PRO A 486 21.67 -8.99 -17.05
CA PRO A 486 20.63 -9.84 -16.49
C PRO A 486 21.21 -11.13 -15.92
N LYS A 487 20.97 -11.39 -14.63
CA LYS A 487 21.37 -12.60 -13.92
C LYS A 487 20.16 -13.46 -13.56
N PRO A 488 20.24 -14.80 -13.64
CA PRO A 488 19.16 -15.67 -13.20
C PRO A 488 18.71 -15.35 -11.78
N MET A 489 17.40 -15.17 -11.58
CA MET A 489 16.86 -14.95 -10.22
C MET A 489 17.15 -16.16 -9.32
N LEU A 490 17.28 -17.37 -9.89
CA LEU A 490 17.74 -18.59 -9.20
C LEU A 490 19.16 -18.50 -8.65
N GLU A 491 20.06 -17.73 -9.27
CA GLU A 491 21.42 -17.54 -8.76
C GLU A 491 21.40 -16.66 -7.49
N LEU A 492 20.52 -15.66 -7.47
CA LEU A 492 20.35 -14.76 -6.33
C LEU A 492 19.51 -15.37 -5.20
N TYR A 493 18.49 -16.15 -5.56
CA TYR A 493 17.55 -16.79 -4.65
C TYR A 493 17.35 -18.26 -5.10
N PRO A 494 18.29 -19.16 -4.77
CA PRO A 494 18.18 -20.57 -5.13
C PRO A 494 16.89 -21.20 -4.61
N GLU A 495 16.33 -22.16 -5.33
CA GLU A 495 15.23 -22.96 -4.79
C GLU A 495 15.78 -23.83 -3.64
N VAL A 496 15.19 -23.65 -2.46
CA VAL A 496 15.54 -24.41 -1.26
C VAL A 496 14.60 -25.60 -1.09
N THR A 497 15.16 -26.74 -0.70
CA THR A 497 14.40 -27.93 -0.33
C THR A 497 14.19 -28.01 1.18
N ASN A 498 13.15 -28.74 1.60
CA ASN A 498 12.91 -29.04 3.01
C ASN A 498 14.14 -29.74 3.62
N ARG A 499 14.65 -29.24 4.75
CA ARG A 499 15.83 -29.79 5.46
C ARG A 499 15.66 -31.25 5.85
N ALA A 500 14.46 -31.67 6.26
CA ALA A 500 14.19 -33.06 6.59
C ALA A 500 14.27 -33.98 5.36
N ARG A 501 13.73 -33.52 4.22
CA ARG A 501 13.85 -34.25 2.94
C ARG A 501 15.30 -34.28 2.45
N ALA A 502 16.05 -33.19 2.61
CA ALA A 502 17.46 -33.15 2.25
C ALA A 502 18.31 -34.10 3.12
N ALA A 503 18.06 -34.16 4.42
CA ALA A 503 18.72 -35.10 5.32
C ALA A 503 18.40 -36.56 4.98
N GLN A 504 17.14 -36.86 4.63
CA GLN A 504 16.75 -38.19 4.18
C GLN A 504 17.44 -38.57 2.86
N ALA A 505 17.44 -37.68 1.87
CA ALA A 505 18.10 -37.94 0.58
C ALA A 505 19.62 -38.16 0.74
N LEU A 506 20.27 -37.42 1.64
CA LEU A 506 21.69 -37.62 1.97
C LEU A 506 21.94 -39.00 2.60
N ALA A 507 21.11 -39.40 3.56
CA ALA A 507 21.19 -40.73 4.18
C ALA A 507 20.97 -41.86 3.16
N GLU A 508 20.02 -41.72 2.24
CA GLU A 508 19.76 -42.68 1.16
C GLU A 508 20.94 -42.78 0.18
N THR A 509 21.63 -41.67 -0.13
CA THR A 509 22.87 -41.70 -0.93
C THR A 509 24.06 -42.31 -0.19
N GLU A 510 24.18 -42.08 1.13
CA GLU A 510 25.25 -42.68 1.93
C GLU A 510 25.08 -44.20 2.02
N GLU A 511 23.85 -44.70 2.26
CA GLU A 511 23.54 -46.14 2.24
C GLU A 511 23.81 -46.77 0.86
N ALA A 512 23.44 -46.10 -0.23
CA ALA A 512 23.70 -46.59 -1.59
C ALA A 512 25.19 -46.62 -1.98
N THR A 513 26.04 -45.84 -1.30
CA THR A 513 27.50 -45.86 -1.48
C THR A 513 28.22 -46.87 -0.59
N THR A 514 27.59 -47.37 0.47
CA THR A 514 28.16 -48.41 1.34
C THR A 514 27.85 -49.84 0.89
N ASP A 515 26.91 -50.02 -0.04
CA ASP A 515 26.53 -51.32 -0.64
C ASP A 515 27.24 -51.62 -1.98
N ASN A 516 28.23 -50.80 -2.38
CA ASN A 516 29.18 -51.04 -3.48
C ASN A 516 30.61 -51.15 -2.94
#